data_AF-A0AAV2R5V8-F1
#
_entry.id   AF-A0AAV2R5V8-F1
#
_cell.length_a   1.000
_cell.length_b   1.000
_cell.length_c   1.000
_cell.angle_alpha   90.00
_cell.angle_beta   90.00
_cell.angle_gamma   90.00
#
_symmetry.space_group_name_H-M   'P 1'
#
loop_
_entity.id
_entity.type
_entity.pdbx_description
1 polymer ?
#
loop_
_entity_poly.entity_id
_entity_poly.type
_entity_poly.pdbx_seq_one_letter_code
_entity_poly.pdbx_strand_id
1 'polypeptide(L)'
;MAGLLRLIIVAVAVVSCVVAQDCVRWCKDKQDRLYCCHDGRDPVGHSEDHPGQCPPVRLECPAARFQSPQVCSDDGECAYSSKCCFDTCLDHHTCKPAQPPFH
;
A
#
# COMPACT_ATOMS: atom_id res chain seq x y z
N MET A 1 -40.15 9.89 18.54
CA MET A 1 -39.37 9.38 17.39
C MET A 1 -38.11 10.20 17.10
N ALA A 2 -38.13 11.54 17.18
CA ALA A 2 -36.95 12.38 16.92
C ALA A 2 -35.76 12.20 17.88
N GLY A 3 -36.00 11.93 19.18
CA GLY A 3 -34.93 11.70 20.16
C GLY A 3 -34.17 10.39 19.93
N LEU A 4 -34.90 9.31 19.63
CA LEU A 4 -34.30 8.01 19.29
C LEU A 4 -33.49 8.09 17.99
N LEU A 5 -34.02 8.78 16.97
CA LEU A 5 -33.31 8.99 15.70
C LEU A 5 -31.99 9.77 15.89
N ARG A 6 -31.98 10.80 16.75
CA ARG A 6 -30.75 11.53 17.10
C ARG A 6 -29.72 10.65 17.80
N LEU A 7 -30.15 9.81 18.75
CA LEU A 7 -29.25 8.88 19.44
C LEU A 7 -28.66 7.86 18.47
N ILE A 8 -29.45 7.33 17.54
CA ILE A 8 -28.97 6.42 16.50
C ILE A 8 -27.94 7.10 15.60
N ILE A 9 -28.21 8.32 15.12
CA ILE A 9 -27.27 9.07 14.27
C ILE A 9 -25.94 9.31 15.01
N VAL A 10 -26.00 9.73 16.28
CA VAL A 10 -24.80 9.94 17.09
C VAL A 10 -24.04 8.63 17.30
N ALA A 11 -24.73 7.54 17.66
CA ALA A 11 -24.11 6.24 17.86
C ALA A 11 -23.45 5.72 16.56
N VAL A 12 -24.12 5.85 15.41
CA VAL A 12 -23.56 5.47 14.11
C VAL A 12 -22.34 6.31 13.77
N ALA A 13 -22.40 7.63 13.92
CA ALA A 13 -21.27 8.51 13.65
C ALA A 13 -20.06 8.20 14.55
N VAL A 14 -20.29 7.98 15.84
CA VAL A 14 -19.23 7.59 16.79
C VAL A 14 -18.62 6.25 16.37
N VAL A 15 -19.44 5.21 16.15
CA VAL A 15 -18.96 3.89 15.72
C VAL A 15 -18.20 3.98 14.40
N SER A 16 -18.69 4.73 13.41
CA SER A 16 -17.98 4.93 12.14
C SER A 16 -16.62 5.60 12.29
N CYS A 17 -16.49 6.58 13.19
CA CYS A 17 -15.20 7.20 13.49
C CYS A 17 -14.23 6.24 14.22
N VAL A 18 -14.72 5.33 15.06
CA VAL A 18 -13.87 4.35 15.77
C VAL A 18 -13.43 3.20 14.86
N VAL A 19 -14.21 2.88 13.82
CA VAL A 19 -13.95 1.77 12.89
C VAL A 19 -13.14 2.21 11.66
N ALA A 20 -12.80 3.51 11.55
CA ALA A 20 -11.80 3.95 10.59
C ALA A 20 -10.49 3.21 10.90
N GLN A 21 -10.08 2.31 10.00
CA GLN A 21 -8.83 1.57 10.15
C GLN A 21 -7.69 2.59 10.20
N ASP A 22 -7.07 2.74 11.37
CA ASP A 22 -5.87 3.55 11.55
C ASP A 22 -4.76 2.93 10.70
N CYS A 23 -4.63 3.42 9.47
CA CYS A 23 -3.59 2.99 8.57
C CYS A 23 -2.28 3.68 8.92
N VAL A 24 -1.23 2.89 9.10
CA VAL A 24 0.09 3.39 9.50
C VAL A 24 0.85 3.96 8.29
N ARG A 25 0.73 3.32 7.11
CA ARG A 25 1.33 3.82 5.87
C ARG A 25 0.37 3.74 4.69
N TRP A 26 0.23 4.86 4.01
CA TRP A 26 -0.56 5.01 2.80
C TRP A 26 0.34 4.96 1.57
N CYS A 27 -0.01 4.13 0.60
CA CYS A 27 0.67 4.03 -0.68
C CYS A 27 -0.25 4.44 -1.82
N LYS A 28 0.33 4.72 -2.98
CA LYS A 28 -0.40 5.05 -4.20
C LYS A 28 -0.38 3.89 -5.18
N ASP A 29 -1.54 3.50 -5.70
CA ASP A 29 -1.60 2.52 -6.80
C ASP A 29 -1.19 3.14 -8.15
N LYS A 30 -1.29 2.35 -9.23
CA LYS A 30 -0.99 2.81 -10.61
C LYS A 30 -1.90 3.95 -11.12
N GLN A 31 -2.99 4.27 -10.42
CA GLN A 31 -3.91 5.37 -10.71
C GLN A 31 -3.77 6.53 -9.72
N ASP A 32 -2.68 6.58 -8.95
CA ASP A 32 -2.46 7.56 -7.88
C ASP A 32 -3.52 7.50 -6.75
N ARG A 33 -4.30 6.42 -6.65
CA ARG A 33 -5.27 6.27 -5.57
C ARG A 33 -4.58 5.81 -4.31
N LEU A 34 -4.90 6.48 -3.21
CA LEU A 34 -4.39 6.12 -1.89
C LEU A 34 -5.08 4.87 -1.39
N TYR A 35 -4.28 3.92 -0.92
CA TYR A 35 -4.78 2.74 -0.22
C TYR A 35 -3.85 2.40 0.96
N CYS A 36 -4.40 1.68 1.94
CA CYS A 36 -3.61 1.26 3.09
C CYS A 36 -2.69 0.10 2.70
N CYS A 37 -1.38 0.33 2.69
CA CYS A 37 -0.38 -0.68 2.36
C CYS A 37 0.35 -1.22 3.60
N HIS A 38 0.15 -0.60 4.76
CA HIS A 38 0.62 -1.10 6.04
C HIS A 38 -0.33 -0.69 7.16
N ASP A 39 -0.85 -1.68 7.88
CA ASP A 39 -1.85 -1.49 8.94
C ASP A 39 -1.29 -1.68 10.36
N GLY A 40 0.04 -1.78 10.50
CA GLY A 40 0.72 -1.83 11.79
C GLY A 40 0.77 -3.21 12.44
N ARG A 41 0.35 -4.28 11.73
CA ARG A 41 0.50 -5.66 12.25
C ARG A 41 1.94 -6.13 12.28
N ASP A 42 2.75 -5.66 11.33
CA ASP A 42 4.17 -5.99 11.21
C ASP A 42 5.03 -4.79 11.60
N PRO A 43 6.28 -4.99 12.05
CA PRO A 43 7.20 -3.89 12.27
C PRO A 43 7.42 -3.09 10.99
N VAL A 44 7.24 -1.77 11.06
CA VAL A 44 7.55 -0.86 9.96
C VAL A 44 9.07 -0.76 9.85
N GLY A 45 9.63 -1.12 8.69
CA GLY A 45 11.03 -0.86 8.38
C GLY A 45 11.33 0.65 8.40
N HIS A 46 12.60 1.03 8.53
CA HIS A 46 12.97 2.44 8.39
C HIS A 46 12.49 2.96 7.03
N SER A 47 11.92 4.16 7.02
CA SER A 47 11.53 4.79 5.77
C SER A 47 12.78 5.23 5.04
N GLU A 48 13.02 4.61 3.91
CA GLU A 48 14.17 4.89 3.05
C GLU A 48 13.66 5.16 1.63
N ASP A 49 14.43 5.93 0.87
CA ASP A 49 14.20 6.10 -0.57
C ASP A 49 15.44 5.63 -1.30
N HIS A 50 15.32 4.49 -1.98
CA HIS A 50 16.42 3.91 -2.73
C HIS A 50 16.56 4.60 -4.10
N PRO A 51 17.80 4.73 -4.61
CA PRO A 51 18.04 5.36 -5.90
C PRO A 51 17.35 4.63 -7.06
N GLY A 52 17.03 5.38 -8.12
CA GLY A 52 16.37 4.87 -9.31
C GLY A 52 14.86 5.04 -9.27
N GLN A 53 14.15 4.30 -10.13
CA GLN A 53 12.70 4.41 -10.30
C GLN A 53 12.04 3.04 -10.38
N CYS A 54 10.75 3.01 -10.06
CA CYS A 54 9.96 1.82 -10.27
C CYS A 54 9.92 1.45 -11.76
N PRO A 55 10.01 0.15 -12.10
CA PRO A 55 9.91 -0.27 -13.48
C PRO A 55 8.53 0.09 -14.05
N PRO A 56 8.41 0.25 -15.38
CA PRO A 56 7.13 0.44 -16.03
C PRO A 56 6.13 -0.64 -15.64
N VAL A 57 4.86 -0.25 -15.53
CA VAL A 57 3.76 -1.20 -15.35
C VAL A 57 3.76 -2.18 -16.51
N ARG A 58 3.75 -3.49 -16.21
CA ARG A 58 3.68 -4.54 -17.25
C ARG A 58 2.26 -4.60 -17.82
N LEU A 59 2.17 -4.80 -19.13
CA LEU A 59 0.88 -5.00 -19.81
C LEU A 59 0.31 -6.40 -19.59
N GLU A 60 1.19 -7.39 -19.38
CA GLU A 60 0.83 -8.79 -19.23
C GLU A 60 1.40 -9.36 -17.92
N CYS A 61 0.60 -10.23 -17.29
CA CYS A 61 0.98 -10.89 -16.06
C CYS A 61 1.66 -12.23 -16.37
N PRO A 62 2.86 -12.48 -15.80
CA PRO A 62 3.52 -13.77 -15.98
C PRO A 62 2.68 -14.89 -15.37
N ALA A 63 2.88 -16.11 -15.86
CA ALA A 63 2.29 -17.30 -15.24
C ALA A 63 2.63 -17.33 -13.74
N ALA A 64 1.68 -17.84 -12.94
CA ALA A 64 1.83 -17.94 -11.50
C ALA A 64 3.14 -18.65 -11.14
N ARG A 65 3.96 -17.99 -10.32
CA ARG A 65 5.21 -18.54 -9.81
C ARG A 65 4.94 -19.23 -8.48
N PHE A 66 5.74 -20.25 -8.17
CA PHE A 66 5.68 -20.92 -6.87
C PHE A 66 6.01 -20.01 -5.68
N GLN A 67 6.79 -18.95 -5.90
CA GLN A 67 7.15 -17.97 -4.88
C GLN A 67 6.56 -16.61 -5.24
N SER A 68 5.75 -16.08 -4.33
CA SER A 68 5.24 -14.72 -4.43
C SER A 68 6.37 -13.73 -4.10
N PRO A 69 6.47 -12.63 -4.87
CA PRO A 69 7.33 -11.50 -4.52
C PRO A 69 7.05 -10.97 -3.11
N GLN A 70 8.07 -10.45 -2.44
CA GLN A 70 7.95 -9.86 -1.09
C GLN A 70 6.98 -8.68 -1.13
N VAL A 71 5.94 -8.69 -0.28
CA VAL A 71 5.09 -7.52 -0.05
C VAL A 71 5.92 -6.46 0.66
N CYS A 72 5.75 -5.20 0.27
CA CYS A 72 6.43 -4.10 0.93
C CYS A 72 5.51 -2.87 1.04
N SER A 73 5.86 -1.96 1.93
CA SER A 73 5.22 -0.66 2.06
C SER A 73 6.16 0.54 1.83
N ASP A 74 7.48 0.30 1.81
CA ASP A 74 8.53 1.31 1.63
C ASP A 74 9.81 0.65 1.11
N ASP A 75 10.70 1.44 0.50
CA ASP A 75 11.93 0.91 -0.09
C ASP A 75 12.86 0.31 0.96
N GLY A 76 12.85 0.81 2.20
CA GLY A 76 13.68 0.28 3.29
C GLY A 76 13.35 -1.16 3.71
N GLU A 77 12.23 -1.72 3.21
CA GLU A 77 11.90 -3.14 3.35
C GLU A 77 12.50 -4.00 2.22
N CYS A 78 13.09 -3.36 1.20
CA CYS A 78 13.70 -4.00 0.04
C CYS A 78 15.24 -3.92 0.10
N ALA A 79 15.92 -4.69 -0.75
CA ALA A 79 17.36 -4.48 -0.96
C ALA A 79 17.62 -3.09 -1.55
N TYR A 80 18.78 -2.48 -1.23
CA TYR A 80 19.17 -1.13 -1.70
C TYR A 80 19.10 -0.92 -3.22
N SER A 81 19.20 -1.99 -4.02
CA SER A 81 19.08 -1.96 -5.49
C SER A 81 17.64 -2.11 -6.01
N SER A 82 16.65 -2.05 -5.12
CA SER A 82 15.24 -2.31 -5.41
C SER A 82 14.35 -1.22 -4.82
N LYS A 83 13.21 -1.00 -5.46
CA LYS A 83 12.16 -0.11 -4.97
C LYS A 83 10.89 -0.88 -4.64
N CYS A 84 10.13 -0.36 -3.71
CA CYS A 84 8.81 -0.84 -3.36
C CYS A 84 7.78 -0.26 -4.33
N CYS A 85 7.28 -1.10 -5.23
CA CYS A 85 6.50 -0.65 -6.38
C CYS A 85 5.18 -1.39 -6.49
N PHE A 86 4.10 -0.66 -6.83
CA PHE A 86 2.80 -1.28 -7.11
C PHE A 86 2.92 -2.32 -8.23
N ASP A 87 2.39 -3.52 -7.98
CA ASP A 87 2.29 -4.59 -8.98
C ASP A 87 0.84 -4.80 -9.37
N THR A 88 0.52 -4.48 -10.62
CA THR A 88 -0.84 -4.59 -11.15
C THR A 88 -1.33 -6.02 -11.29
N CYS A 89 -0.42 -7.00 -11.29
CA CYS A 89 -0.77 -8.41 -11.39
C CYS A 89 -1.08 -9.01 -10.02
N LEU A 90 -0.53 -8.42 -8.96
CA LEU A 90 -0.74 -8.87 -7.58
C LEU A 90 -1.67 -7.93 -6.78
N ASP A 91 -1.94 -6.74 -7.30
CA ASP A 91 -2.76 -5.69 -6.68
C ASP A 91 -2.22 -5.18 -5.34
N HIS A 92 -0.90 -5.20 -5.17
CA HIS A 92 -0.22 -4.64 -4.00
C HIS A 92 1.23 -4.21 -4.34
N HIS A 93 1.87 -3.47 -3.44
CA HIS A 93 3.28 -3.12 -3.56
C HIS A 93 4.18 -4.32 -3.29
N THR A 94 5.25 -4.43 -4.08
CA THR A 94 6.27 -5.46 -3.93
C THR A 94 7.65 -4.94 -4.31
N CYS A 95 8.70 -5.53 -3.74
CA CYS A 95 10.07 -5.19 -4.09
C CYS A 95 10.37 -5.57 -5.54
N LYS A 96 10.74 -4.57 -6.35
CA LYS A 96 11.15 -4.73 -7.75
C LYS A 96 12.53 -4.13 -7.97
N PRO A 97 13.36 -4.70 -8.87
CA PRO A 97 14.64 -4.09 -9.23
C PRO A 97 14.46 -2.65 -9.71
N ALA A 98 15.25 -1.73 -9.15
CA ALA A 98 15.23 -0.33 -9.54
C ALA A 98 15.68 -0.16 -11.00
N GLN A 99 15.02 0.72 -11.74
CA GLN A 99 15.46 1.15 -13.07
C GLN A 99 16.25 2.46 -12.96
N PRO A 100 17.19 2.72 -13.89
CA PRO A 100 17.77 4.04 -14.01
C PRO A 100 16.67 5.09 -14.24
N PRO A 101 16.86 6.34 -13.80
CA PRO A 101 15.90 7.40 -14.06
C PRO A 101 15.69 7.56 -15.57
N PHE A 102 14.44 7.71 -16.01
CA PHE A 102 14.17 8.10 -17.39
C PHE A 102 14.70 9.53 -17.61
N HIS A 103 15.65 9.69 -18.53
CA HIS A 103 16.20 10.98 -18.97
C HIS A 103 15.46 11.49 -20.22
#